data_AF-X1RZ12-F1
#
_entry.id   AF-X1RZ12-F1
#
_cell.length_a   1.000
_cell.length_b   1.000
_cell.length_c   1.000
_cell.angle_alpha   90.00
_cell.angle_beta   90.00
_cell.angle_gamma   90.00
#
_symmetry.space_group_name_H-M   'P 1'
#
loop_
_entity.id
_entity.type
_entity.pdbx_description
1 polymer ?
#
loop_
_entity_poly.entity_id
_entity_poly.type
_entity_poly.pdbx_seq_one_letter_code
_entity_poly.pdbx_strand_id
1 'polypeptide(L)'
;MAHLGGGISVGVHYKGNIIDVNNALNGEGPFTPERSGGVPVGALVELCFSGKFTKNEIMKKIKGKGGLVAYLNTNDVREVVKRIKQGDKKAKLILEAMAYQVAKEIGAGATVLKGQIDAIILTGGIAYNNEFINIVRDRVSFLSLVMVYPGEEEMLALCDGALRVLKGEEVEKVY
;
A
#
# COMPACT_ATOMS: atom_id res chain seq x y z
N MET A 1 -5.51 8.96 -1.40
CA MET A 1 -4.47 8.85 -0.35
C MET A 1 -3.90 7.44 -0.39
N ALA A 2 -2.59 7.29 -0.51
CA ALA A 2 -1.90 6.01 -0.49
C ALA A 2 -1.14 5.85 0.82
N HIS A 3 -1.52 4.85 1.62
CA HIS A 3 -0.79 4.44 2.81
C HIS A 3 0.17 3.31 2.45
N LEU A 4 1.47 3.53 2.70
CA LEU A 4 2.56 2.68 2.26
C LEU A 4 3.26 2.05 3.48
N GLY A 5 2.84 0.86 3.87
CA GLY A 5 3.40 0.11 5.01
C GLY A 5 3.56 -1.38 4.71
N GLY A 6 3.44 -2.23 5.74
CA GLY A 6 3.39 -3.69 5.56
C GLY A 6 2.16 -4.12 4.74
N GLY A 7 1.07 -3.37 4.84
CA GLY A 7 -0.01 -3.33 3.86
C GLY A 7 0.07 -2.05 3.03
N ILE A 8 -0.48 -2.10 1.81
CA ILE A 8 -0.65 -0.91 0.97
C ILE A 8 -2.13 -0.74 0.68
N SER A 9 -2.68 0.42 1.05
CA SER A 9 -4.02 0.83 0.68
C SER A 9 -4.00 2.15 -0.07
N VAL A 10 -4.87 2.27 -1.06
CA VAL A 10 -5.12 3.50 -1.81
C VAL A 10 -6.59 3.84 -1.67
N GLY A 11 -6.89 4.74 -0.74
CA GLY A 11 -8.25 5.24 -0.52
C GLY A 11 -8.55 6.43 -1.41
N VAL A 12 -9.72 6.41 -2.06
CA VAL A 12 -10.27 7.51 -2.82
C VAL A 12 -11.18 8.33 -1.92
N HIS A 13 -10.77 9.56 -1.61
CA HIS A 13 -11.52 10.47 -0.75
C HIS A 13 -12.31 11.45 -1.60
N TYR A 14 -13.62 11.53 -1.39
CA TYR A 14 -14.49 12.51 -2.01
C TYR A 14 -15.35 13.19 -0.94
N LYS A 15 -15.16 14.51 -0.78
CA LYS A 15 -15.89 15.35 0.17
C LYS A 15 -15.98 14.74 1.59
N GLY A 16 -14.83 14.35 2.14
CA GLY A 16 -14.72 13.80 3.49
C GLY A 16 -15.06 12.31 3.63
N ASN A 17 -15.45 11.62 2.55
CA ASN A 17 -15.80 10.21 2.58
C ASN A 17 -14.82 9.39 1.75
N ILE A 18 -14.46 8.19 2.22
CA ILE A 18 -13.73 7.22 1.43
C ILE A 18 -14.76 6.47 0.58
N ILE A 19 -14.82 6.75 -0.72
CA ILE A 19 -15.83 6.19 -1.63
C ILE A 19 -15.35 4.94 -2.38
N ASP A 20 -14.04 4.69 -2.37
CA ASP A 20 -13.42 3.49 -2.93
C ASP A 20 -12.07 3.22 -2.23
N VAL A 21 -11.71 1.96 -2.04
CA VAL A 21 -10.44 1.52 -1.45
C VAL A 21 -10.20 0.04 -1.73
N ASN A 22 -8.97 -0.34 -2.07
CA ASN A 22 -8.60 -1.74 -2.24
C ASN A 22 -8.62 -2.50 -0.90
N ASN A 23 -8.96 -3.80 -0.94
CA ASN A 23 -8.89 -4.67 0.23
C ASN A 23 -7.44 -5.08 0.56
N ALA A 24 -6.71 -4.14 1.16
CA ALA A 24 -5.32 -4.33 1.55
C ALA A 24 -5.12 -5.52 2.51
N LEU A 25 -6.16 -5.89 3.29
CA LEU A 25 -6.10 -6.96 4.28
C LEU A 25 -6.07 -8.36 3.67
N ASN A 26 -6.87 -8.57 2.62
CA ASN A 26 -7.06 -9.88 1.97
C ASN A 26 -6.25 -10.07 0.68
N GLY A 27 -5.31 -9.16 0.40
CA GLY A 27 -4.35 -9.32 -0.70
C GLY A 27 -4.79 -8.71 -2.02
N GLU A 28 -5.69 -7.72 -2.01
CA GLU A 28 -6.00 -6.91 -3.19
C GLU A 28 -5.07 -5.70 -3.32
N GLY A 29 -4.86 -5.23 -4.55
CA GLY A 29 -4.06 -4.06 -4.87
C GLY A 29 -2.57 -4.41 -5.10
N PRO A 30 -1.67 -3.44 -4.92
CA PRO A 30 -0.24 -3.62 -5.09
C PRO A 30 0.32 -4.70 -4.15
N PHE A 31 1.32 -5.46 -4.62
CA PHE A 31 2.12 -6.24 -3.69
C PHE A 31 2.90 -5.32 -2.74
N THR A 32 3.21 -5.82 -1.55
CA THR A 32 3.73 -5.03 -0.44
C THR A 32 5.07 -5.60 0.04
N PRO A 33 5.66 -5.10 1.13
CA PRO A 33 6.81 -5.78 1.73
C PRO A 33 6.55 -7.25 2.09
N GLU A 34 5.32 -7.61 2.46
CA GLU A 34 5.00 -8.94 3.01
C GLU A 34 3.74 -9.61 2.41
N ARG A 35 3.05 -8.94 1.47
CA ARG A 35 1.82 -9.46 0.83
C ARG A 35 1.98 -9.54 -0.67
N SER A 36 1.33 -10.54 -1.29
CA SER A 36 1.42 -10.79 -2.73
C SER A 36 0.73 -9.73 -3.59
N GLY A 37 -0.24 -9.00 -3.02
CA GLY A 37 -1.18 -8.21 -3.80
C GLY A 37 -1.97 -9.08 -4.78
N GLY A 38 -2.55 -8.42 -5.78
CA GLY A 38 -3.29 -9.09 -6.86
C GLY A 38 -2.41 -10.04 -7.67
N VAL A 39 -2.93 -11.24 -7.92
CA VAL A 39 -2.28 -12.28 -8.73
C VAL A 39 -3.22 -12.79 -9.82
N PRO A 40 -2.72 -13.41 -10.90
CA PRO A 40 -3.58 -14.02 -11.91
C PRO A 40 -4.50 -15.07 -11.29
N VAL A 41 -5.82 -14.89 -11.47
CA VAL A 41 -6.84 -15.76 -10.85
C VAL A 41 -6.69 -17.20 -11.33
N GLY A 42 -6.40 -17.43 -12.62
CA GLY A 42 -6.17 -18.77 -13.16
C GLY A 42 -5.01 -19.50 -12.47
N ALA A 43 -3.88 -18.81 -12.27
CA ALA A 43 -2.73 -19.39 -11.58
C ALA A 43 -3.00 -19.65 -10.09
N LEU A 44 -3.78 -18.79 -9.43
CA LEU A 44 -4.22 -19.03 -8.06
C LEU A 44 -5.12 -20.27 -7.96
N VAL A 45 -6.07 -20.44 -8.90
CA VAL A 45 -6.92 -21.63 -8.97
C VAL A 45 -6.09 -22.89 -9.17
N GLU A 46 -5.17 -22.89 -10.13
CA GLU A 46 -4.25 -24.03 -10.34
C GLU A 46 -3.47 -24.38 -9.07
N LEU A 47 -2.95 -23.37 -8.35
CA LEU A 47 -2.24 -23.56 -7.09
C LEU A 47 -3.14 -24.15 -5.99
N CYS A 48 -4.39 -23.68 -5.89
CA CYS A 48 -5.38 -24.17 -4.93
C CYS A 48 -5.72 -25.64 -5.14
N PHE A 49 -5.78 -26.10 -6.39
CA PHE A 49 -6.19 -27.46 -6.75
C PHE A 49 -5.02 -28.39 -7.10
N SER A 50 -3.78 -27.95 -6.92
CA SER A 50 -2.61 -28.76 -7.26
C SER A 50 -2.33 -29.92 -6.30
N GLY A 51 -3.08 -30.03 -5.19
CA GLY A 51 -2.83 -30.99 -4.10
C GLY A 51 -1.58 -30.71 -3.26
N LYS A 52 -0.89 -29.57 -3.46
CA LYS A 52 0.40 -29.26 -2.79
C LYS A 52 0.25 -28.34 -1.59
N PHE A 53 -0.82 -27.57 -1.50
CA PHE A 53 -1.00 -26.55 -0.48
C PHE A 53 -2.40 -26.60 0.12
N THR A 54 -2.46 -26.40 1.42
CA THR A 54 -3.72 -26.14 2.14
C THR A 54 -4.16 -24.70 1.95
N LYS A 55 -5.45 -24.43 2.20
CA LYS A 55 -5.99 -23.05 2.27
C LYS A 55 -5.12 -22.13 3.13
N ASN A 56 -4.70 -22.59 4.31
CA ASN A 56 -3.90 -21.79 5.24
C ASN A 56 -2.51 -21.46 4.70
N GLU A 57 -1.88 -22.39 3.98
CA GLU A 57 -0.57 -22.15 3.35
C GLU A 57 -0.67 -21.17 2.19
N ILE A 58 -1.73 -21.25 1.39
CA ILE A 58 -2.01 -20.27 0.33
C ILE A 58 -2.27 -18.90 0.95
N MET A 59 -3.07 -18.82 2.01
CA MET A 59 -3.29 -17.56 2.73
C MET A 59 -1.99 -16.97 3.29
N LYS A 60 -1.06 -17.79 3.78
CA LYS A 60 0.28 -17.31 4.20
C LYS A 60 1.12 -16.80 3.04
N LYS A 61 0.99 -17.39 1.84
CA LYS A 61 1.65 -16.86 0.63
C LYS A 61 1.06 -15.52 0.19
N ILE A 62 -0.24 -15.33 0.38
CA ILE A 62 -0.93 -14.05 0.11
C ILE A 62 -0.54 -13.00 1.15
N LYS A 63 -0.51 -13.37 2.44
CA LYS A 63 -0.25 -12.48 3.57
C LYS A 63 0.82 -13.05 4.50
N GLY A 64 1.96 -12.36 4.59
CA GLY A 64 3.07 -12.66 5.49
C GLY A 64 4.27 -13.33 4.82
N LYS A 65 4.06 -14.05 3.70
CA LYS A 65 5.14 -14.64 2.87
C LYS A 65 5.04 -14.24 1.40
N GLY A 66 4.38 -13.13 1.10
CA GLY A 66 4.28 -12.56 -0.23
C GLY A 66 5.23 -11.39 -0.43
N GLY A 67 5.14 -10.73 -1.58
CA GLY A 67 5.78 -9.44 -1.79
C GLY A 67 7.31 -9.47 -1.72
N LEU A 68 7.94 -8.42 -1.17
CA LEU A 68 9.40 -8.34 -1.04
C LEU A 68 10.00 -9.54 -0.29
N VAL A 69 9.31 -10.06 0.73
CA VAL A 69 9.73 -11.27 1.45
C VAL A 69 9.87 -12.45 0.48
N ALA A 70 8.90 -12.65 -0.42
CA ALA A 70 8.95 -13.74 -1.39
C ALA A 70 10.09 -13.61 -2.41
N TYR A 71 10.41 -12.39 -2.84
CA TYR A 71 11.40 -12.15 -3.89
C TYR A 71 12.84 -11.97 -3.39
N LEU A 72 13.00 -11.29 -2.24
CA LEU A 72 14.27 -10.77 -1.73
C LEU A 72 14.60 -11.26 -0.33
N ASN A 73 13.73 -12.06 0.29
CA ASN A 73 13.88 -12.59 1.64
C ASN A 73 14.03 -11.49 2.71
N THR A 74 13.35 -10.35 2.53
CA THR A 74 13.29 -9.25 3.49
C THR A 74 12.00 -8.44 3.28
N ASN A 75 11.42 -7.93 4.36
CA ASN A 75 10.36 -6.93 4.32
C ASN A 75 10.88 -5.50 4.61
N ASP A 76 12.18 -5.33 4.87
CA ASP A 76 12.76 -4.02 5.17
C ASP A 76 13.16 -3.30 3.88
N VAL A 77 12.38 -2.29 3.50
CA VAL A 77 12.65 -1.46 2.32
C VAL A 77 14.00 -0.72 2.42
N ARG A 78 14.47 -0.40 3.63
CA ARG A 78 15.78 0.25 3.83
C ARG A 78 16.92 -0.69 3.45
N GLU A 79 16.79 -1.96 3.81
CA GLU A 79 17.74 -3.01 3.41
C GLU A 79 17.70 -3.23 1.89
N VAL A 80 16.51 -3.24 1.27
CA VAL A 80 16.40 -3.33 -0.19
C VAL A 80 17.11 -2.16 -0.88
N VAL A 81 16.92 -0.93 -0.43
CA VAL A 81 17.63 0.24 -0.98
C VAL A 81 19.14 0.17 -0.75
N LYS A 82 19.59 -0.36 0.38
CA LYS A 82 21.02 -0.61 0.61
C LYS A 82 21.59 -1.58 -0.42
N ARG A 83 20.90 -2.67 -0.73
CA ARG A 83 21.31 -3.64 -1.77
C ARG A 83 21.36 -3.00 -3.16
N ILE A 84 20.39 -2.14 -3.49
CA ILE A 84 20.37 -1.40 -4.75
C ILE A 84 21.61 -0.52 -4.88
N LYS A 85 21.98 0.22 -3.83
CA LYS A 85 23.20 1.05 -3.80
C LYS A 85 24.48 0.23 -3.93
N GLN A 86 24.44 -1.06 -3.59
CA GLN A 86 25.54 -2.01 -3.77
C GLN A 86 25.53 -2.70 -5.14
N GLY A 87 24.59 -2.34 -6.03
CA GLY A 87 24.50 -2.88 -7.39
C GLY A 87 23.59 -4.08 -7.57
N ASP A 88 22.76 -4.44 -6.58
CA ASP A 88 21.78 -5.53 -6.71
C ASP A 88 20.66 -5.14 -7.68
N LYS A 89 20.80 -5.61 -8.93
CA LYS A 89 19.83 -5.36 -10.01
C LYS A 89 18.47 -6.03 -9.76
N LYS A 90 18.43 -7.15 -9.04
CA LYS A 90 17.17 -7.84 -8.71
C LYS A 90 16.40 -7.03 -7.68
N ALA A 91 17.07 -6.57 -6.63
CA ALA A 91 16.47 -5.69 -5.62
C ALA A 91 15.86 -4.44 -6.27
N LYS A 92 16.60 -3.82 -7.21
CA LYS A 92 16.13 -2.65 -7.96
C LYS A 92 14.85 -2.95 -8.74
N LEU A 93 14.87 -3.99 -9.57
CA LEU A 93 13.73 -4.40 -10.38
C LEU A 93 12.48 -4.64 -9.53
N ILE A 94 12.63 -5.35 -8.41
CA ILE A 94 11.50 -5.69 -7.54
C ILE A 94 10.97 -4.46 -6.81
N LEU A 95 11.83 -3.57 -6.32
CA LEU A 95 11.39 -2.32 -5.68
C LEU A 95 10.66 -1.40 -6.68
N GLU A 96 11.19 -1.27 -7.89
CA GLU A 96 10.56 -0.51 -8.98
C GLU A 96 9.22 -1.11 -9.39
N ALA A 97 9.10 -2.44 -9.45
CA ALA A 97 7.84 -3.12 -9.72
C ALA A 97 6.79 -2.85 -8.63
N MET A 98 7.21 -2.78 -7.37
CA MET A 98 6.33 -2.42 -6.25
C MET A 98 5.81 -0.99 -6.40
N ALA A 99 6.72 -0.03 -6.62
CA ALA A 99 6.38 1.37 -6.84
C ALA A 99 5.48 1.57 -8.08
N TYR A 100 5.73 0.78 -9.14
CA TYR A 100 4.91 0.77 -10.35
C TYR A 100 3.48 0.34 -10.07
N GLN A 101 3.26 -0.73 -9.29
CA GLN A 101 1.91 -1.15 -8.93
C GLN A 101 1.20 -0.12 -8.04
N VAL A 102 1.92 0.51 -7.09
CA VAL A 102 1.37 1.63 -6.31
C VAL A 102 0.90 2.78 -7.20
N ALA A 103 1.72 3.19 -8.18
CA ALA A 103 1.35 4.23 -9.11
C ALA A 103 0.13 3.86 -9.96
N LYS A 104 0.03 2.60 -10.41
CA LYS A 104 -1.15 2.11 -11.12
C LYS A 104 -2.42 2.15 -10.26
N GLU A 105 -2.32 1.78 -9.00
CA GLU A 105 -3.46 1.81 -8.06
C GLU A 105 -3.94 3.25 -7.82
N ILE A 106 -3.01 4.20 -7.67
CA ILE A 106 -3.32 5.64 -7.62
C ILE A 106 -4.02 6.10 -8.91
N GLY A 107 -3.53 5.67 -10.07
CA GLY A 107 -4.16 5.94 -11.36
C GLY A 107 -5.56 5.33 -11.49
N ALA A 108 -5.79 4.13 -10.95
CA ALA A 108 -7.11 3.52 -10.89
C ALA A 108 -8.06 4.39 -10.05
N GLY A 109 -7.63 4.81 -8.85
CA GLY A 109 -8.40 5.71 -7.99
C GLY A 109 -8.69 7.08 -8.62
N ALA A 110 -7.80 7.58 -9.48
CA ALA A 110 -8.02 8.81 -10.23
C ALA A 110 -9.25 8.73 -11.16
N THR A 111 -9.54 7.55 -11.71
CA THR A 111 -10.71 7.34 -12.57
C THR A 111 -12.03 7.46 -11.80
N VAL A 112 -12.05 7.09 -10.52
CA VAL A 112 -13.21 7.20 -9.64
C VAL A 112 -13.58 8.68 -9.43
N LEU A 113 -12.59 9.55 -9.34
CA LEU A 113 -12.76 11.01 -9.23
C LEU A 113 -12.91 11.72 -10.58
N LYS A 114 -12.90 10.99 -11.69
CA LYS A 114 -12.96 11.55 -13.06
C LYS A 114 -11.87 12.61 -13.28
N GLY A 115 -10.68 12.40 -12.71
CA GLY A 115 -9.55 13.32 -12.78
C GLY A 115 -9.63 14.57 -11.87
N GLN A 116 -10.72 14.77 -11.13
CA GLN A 116 -10.84 15.88 -10.18
C GLN A 116 -10.12 15.55 -8.87
N ILE A 117 -8.81 15.79 -8.85
CA ILE A 117 -7.91 15.43 -7.74
C ILE A 117 -7.23 16.68 -7.22
N ASP A 118 -7.51 17.06 -5.98
CA ASP A 118 -6.85 18.19 -5.34
C ASP A 118 -5.39 17.88 -4.99
N ALA A 119 -5.12 16.67 -4.50
CA ALA A 119 -3.79 16.20 -4.18
C ALA A 119 -3.72 14.67 -4.12
N ILE A 120 -2.50 14.15 -4.32
CA ILE A 120 -2.12 12.76 -4.03
C ILE A 120 -1.28 12.76 -2.77
N ILE A 121 -1.79 12.15 -1.71
CA ILE A 121 -1.09 12.00 -0.44
C ILE A 121 -0.39 10.64 -0.39
N LEU A 122 0.92 10.63 -0.13
CA LEU A 122 1.72 9.44 0.14
C LEU A 122 2.11 9.42 1.63
N THR A 123 1.72 8.39 2.36
CA THR A 123 1.99 8.26 3.80
C THR A 123 2.43 6.84 4.18
N GLY A 124 2.58 6.54 5.47
CA GLY A 124 3.04 5.26 6.00
C GLY A 124 4.56 5.15 6.09
N GLY A 125 5.05 4.06 6.69
CA GLY A 125 6.47 3.86 6.98
C GLY A 125 7.40 3.85 5.75
N ILE A 126 6.90 3.42 4.58
CA ILE A 126 7.70 3.43 3.34
C ILE A 126 7.91 4.86 2.83
N ALA A 127 7.05 5.82 3.19
CA ALA A 127 7.16 7.19 2.72
C ALA A 127 8.38 7.96 3.27
N TYR A 128 9.11 7.41 4.26
CA TYR A 128 10.45 7.88 4.63
C TYR A 128 11.51 7.63 3.54
N ASN A 129 11.22 6.74 2.58
CA ASN A 129 12.14 6.38 1.51
C ASN A 129 11.95 7.27 0.28
N ASN A 130 12.80 8.29 0.14
CA ASN A 130 12.74 9.23 -0.99
C ASN A 130 12.91 8.56 -2.36
N GLU A 131 13.68 7.48 -2.47
CA GLU A 131 13.89 6.78 -3.74
C GLU A 131 12.60 6.11 -4.21
N PHE A 132 11.92 5.39 -3.31
CA PHE A 132 10.60 4.80 -3.59
C PHE A 132 9.57 5.89 -3.94
N ILE A 133 9.52 6.96 -3.14
CA ILE A 133 8.59 8.07 -3.35
C ILE A 133 8.83 8.77 -4.68
N ASN A 134 10.09 8.95 -5.10
CA ASN A 134 10.42 9.56 -6.38
C ASN A 134 9.93 8.73 -7.56
N ILE A 135 10.06 7.39 -7.50
CA ILE A 135 9.55 6.50 -8.56
C ILE A 135 8.03 6.59 -8.67
N VAL A 136 7.30 6.65 -7.55
CA VAL A 136 5.84 6.83 -7.56
C VAL A 136 5.49 8.21 -8.09
N ARG A 137 6.13 9.28 -7.57
CA ARG A 137 5.86 10.68 -7.95
C ARG A 137 6.06 10.92 -9.44
N ASP A 138 7.14 10.40 -10.02
CA ASP A 138 7.42 10.50 -11.46
C ASP A 138 6.24 10.00 -12.31
N ARG A 139 5.56 8.95 -11.83
CA ARG A 139 4.45 8.31 -12.55
C ARG A 139 3.09 8.95 -12.33
N VAL A 140 2.88 9.69 -11.24
CA VAL A 140 1.54 10.17 -10.84
C VAL A 140 1.43 11.68 -10.75
N SER A 141 2.54 12.41 -10.80
CA SER A 141 2.56 13.89 -10.69
C SER A 141 1.81 14.60 -11.82
N PHE A 142 1.60 13.95 -12.97
CA PHE A 142 0.76 14.48 -14.04
C PHE A 142 -0.73 14.55 -13.68
N LEU A 143 -1.16 13.77 -12.67
CA LEU A 143 -2.56 13.75 -12.21
C LEU A 143 -2.86 14.92 -11.28
N SER A 144 -1.96 15.22 -10.33
CA SER A 144 -2.12 16.31 -9.36
C SER A 144 -0.84 16.50 -8.52
N LEU A 145 -0.85 17.50 -7.61
CA LEU A 145 0.18 17.74 -6.61
C LEU A 145 0.40 16.49 -5.74
N VAL A 146 1.67 16.07 -5.59
CA VAL A 146 2.04 14.94 -4.73
C VAL A 146 2.61 15.45 -3.40
N MET A 147 1.88 15.17 -2.32
CA MET A 147 2.25 15.53 -0.95
C MET A 147 2.70 14.28 -0.20
N VAL A 148 3.73 14.41 0.64
CA VAL A 148 4.32 13.28 1.37
C VAL A 148 4.26 13.57 2.86
N TYR A 149 3.64 12.65 3.59
CA TYR A 149 3.50 12.68 5.05
C TYR A 149 4.04 11.37 5.62
N PRO A 150 5.37 11.26 5.82
CA PRO A 150 5.99 10.01 6.27
C PRO A 150 5.48 9.52 7.61
N GLY A 151 5.30 8.21 7.74
CA GLY A 151 4.88 7.57 8.98
C GLY A 151 3.38 7.53 9.19
N GLU A 152 3.00 7.28 10.43
CA GLU A 152 1.63 7.17 10.93
C GLU A 152 1.63 7.63 12.39
N GLU A 153 0.59 8.36 12.79
CA GLU A 153 0.45 8.90 14.15
C GLU A 153 -0.76 8.25 14.82
N GLU A 154 -0.81 6.91 14.81
CA GLU A 154 -1.98 6.13 15.23
C GLU A 154 -2.39 6.42 16.68
N MET A 155 -1.41 6.44 17.59
CA MET A 155 -1.66 6.68 19.02
C MET A 155 -2.20 8.10 19.27
N LEU A 156 -1.68 9.09 18.54
CA LEU A 156 -2.16 10.46 18.64
C LEU A 156 -3.57 10.58 18.05
N ALA A 157 -3.83 9.97 16.89
CA ALA A 157 -5.15 9.97 16.26
C ALA A 157 -6.23 9.33 17.15
N LEU A 158 -5.90 8.24 17.85
CA LEU A 158 -6.79 7.61 18.84
C LEU A 158 -7.05 8.53 20.04
N CYS A 159 -6.00 9.16 20.57
CA CYS A 159 -6.11 10.12 21.67
C CYS A 159 -6.99 11.32 21.29
N ASP A 160 -6.75 11.91 20.11
CA ASP A 160 -7.49 13.05 19.60
C ASP A 160 -8.97 12.70 19.36
N GLY A 161 -9.25 11.51 18.83
CA GLY A 161 -10.61 11.02 18.66
C GLY A 161 -11.37 10.91 19.99
N ALA A 162 -10.74 10.32 21.00
CA ALA A 162 -11.33 10.23 22.35
C ALA A 162 -11.52 11.62 22.97
N LEU A 163 -10.55 12.53 22.79
CA LEU A 163 -10.60 13.87 23.35
C LEU A 163 -11.74 14.71 22.75
N ARG A 164 -12.01 14.58 21.44
CA ARG A 164 -13.15 15.26 20.79
C ARG A 164 -14.49 14.84 21.39
N VAL A 165 -14.67 13.55 21.68
CA VAL A 165 -15.88 13.05 22.35
C VAL A 165 -15.98 13.59 23.78
N LEU A 166 -14.88 13.50 24.55
CA LEU A 166 -14.85 13.99 25.94
C LEU A 166 -15.10 15.51 26.06
N LYS A 167 -14.76 16.29 25.03
CA LYS A 167 -15.02 17.74 24.95
C LYS A 167 -16.39 18.10 24.37
N GLY A 168 -17.16 17.13 23.88
CA GLY A 168 -18.44 17.38 23.20
C GLY A 168 -18.30 17.97 21.79
N GLU A 169 -17.13 17.86 21.16
CA GLU A 169 -16.86 18.30 19.77
C GLU A 169 -17.31 17.25 18.74
N GLU A 170 -17.40 15.98 19.13
CA GLU A 170 -17.84 14.86 18.31
C GLU A 170 -18.80 13.97 19.12
N VAL A 171 -19.86 13.46 18.48
CA VAL A 171 -20.82 12.55 19.11
C VAL A 171 -20.34 11.11 18.93
N GLU A 172 -20.35 10.32 19.99
CA GLU A 172 -20.00 8.90 19.94
C GLU A 172 -20.96 8.10 19.06
N LYS A 173 -20.44 7.04 18.45
CA LYS A 173 -21.25 6.09 17.68
C LYS A 173 -21.55 4.85 18.51
N VAL A 174 -22.80 4.39 18.45
CA VAL A 174 -23.23 3.10 19.01
C VAL A 174 -23.19 2.06 17.88
N TYR A 175 -22.42 0.99 18.08
CA TYR A 175 -22.16 -0.07 17.10
C TYR A 175 -22.94 -1.34 17.40
#